data_AF-A0A924C641-F1
#
_entry.id   AF-A0A924C641-F1
#
_cell.length_a   1.000
_cell.length_b   1.000
_cell.length_c   1.000
_cell.angle_alpha   90.00
_cell.angle_beta   90.00
_cell.angle_gamma   90.00
#
_symmetry.space_group_name_H-M   'P 1'
#
loop_
_entity.id
_entity.type
_entity.pdbx_description
1 polymer ?
#
loop_
_entity_poly.entity_id
_entity_poly.type
_entity_poly.pdbx_seq_one_letter_code
_entity_poly.pdbx_strand_id
1 'polypeptide(L)' 'GTAAMLNSQVLDGKIDSLIVVAAPRTLGELRKHYHKALSAVLVGEIAKELTGHSIADIEKTIAAN' A
#
# COMPACT_ATOMS: atom_id res chain seq x y z
N GLY A 1 8.02 9.17 -8.42
CA GLY A 1 8.24 8.00 -7.54
C GLY A 1 6.91 7.36 -7.19
N THR A 2 6.91 6.12 -6.71
CA THR A 2 5.70 5.31 -6.48
C THR A 2 4.69 6.00 -5.55
N ALA A 3 5.15 6.63 -4.46
CA ALA A 3 4.29 7.40 -3.55
C ALA A 3 3.56 8.56 -4.26
N ALA A 4 4.25 9.30 -5.14
CA ALA A 4 3.64 10.41 -5.87
C ALA A 4 2.55 9.94 -6.84
N MET A 5 2.76 8.79 -7.48
CA MET A 5 1.78 8.18 -8.38
C MET A 5 0.53 7.72 -7.60
N LEU A 6 0.72 7.06 -6.45
CA LEU A 6 -0.40 6.67 -5.58
C LEU A 6 -1.16 7.89 -5.06
N ASN A 7 -0.46 8.93 -4.61
CA ASN A 7 -1.07 10.17 -4.14
C ASN A 7 -1.97 10.79 -5.23
N SER A 8 -1.48 10.85 -6.48
CA SER A 8 -2.25 11.38 -7.61
C SER A 8 -3.50 10.55 -7.87
N GLN A 9 -3.41 9.22 -7.84
CA GLN A 9 -4.58 8.38 -8.10
C GLN A 9 -5.66 8.49 -7.01
N VAL A 10 -5.25 8.61 -5.75
CA VAL A 10 -6.21 8.86 -4.65
C VAL A 10 -6.85 10.24 -4.79
N LEU A 11 -6.06 11.27 -5.12
CA LEU A 11 -6.58 12.62 -5.34
C LEU A 11 -7.52 12.70 -6.54
N ASP A 12 -7.26 11.92 -7.59
CA ASP A 12 -8.13 11.77 -8.75
C ASP A 12 -9.40 10.96 -8.46
N GLY A 13 -9.56 10.42 -7.23
CA GLY A 13 -10.70 9.57 -6.85
C GLY A 13 -10.73 8.22 -7.55
N LYS A 14 -9.57 7.72 -8.02
CA LYS A 14 -9.45 6.41 -8.69
C LYS A 14 -9.22 5.26 -7.70
N ILE A 15 -8.86 5.60 -6.46
CA ILE A 15 -8.56 4.64 -5.39
C ILE A 15 -9.37 5.04 -4.15
N ASP A 16 -10.38 4.24 -3.84
CA ASP A 16 -11.23 4.43 -2.64
C ASP A 16 -10.70 3.71 -1.41
N SER A 17 -9.88 2.67 -1.60
CA SER A 17 -9.27 1.88 -0.53
C SER A 17 -7.95 1.30 -1.00
N LEU A 18 -6.92 1.43 -0.18
CA LEU A 18 -5.55 1.04 -0.52
C LEU A 18 -4.92 0.16 0.57
N ILE A 19 -4.36 -0.98 0.17
CA ILE A 19 -3.41 -1.76 0.98
C ILE A 19 -2.05 -1.70 0.31
N VAL A 20 -1.00 -1.39 1.07
CA VAL A 20 0.37 -1.38 0.56
C VAL A 20 1.16 -2.53 1.17
N VAL A 21 1.69 -3.40 0.32
CA VAL A 21 2.55 -4.51 0.72
C VAL A 21 3.94 -4.29 0.16
N ALA A 22 4.94 -4.16 1.05
CA ALA A 22 6.32 -3.99 0.65
C ALA A 22 7.28 -4.37 1.79
N ALA A 23 8.56 -4.51 1.46
CA ALA A 23 9.61 -4.68 2.47
C ALA A 23 9.60 -3.50 3.48
N PRO A 24 9.93 -3.74 4.77
CA PRO A 24 9.86 -2.72 5.82
C PRO A 24 10.58 -1.41 5.48
N ARG A 25 11.76 -1.50 4.84
CA ARG A 25 12.54 -0.34 4.40
C ARG A 25 11.79 0.49 3.36
N THR A 26 11.15 -0.16 2.40
CA THR A 26 10.38 0.51 1.34
C THR A 26 9.15 1.20 1.92
N LEU A 27 8.40 0.54 2.82
CA LEU A 27 7.29 1.19 3.53
C LEU A 27 7.75 2.42 4.31
N GLY A 28 8.90 2.33 4.99
CA GLY A 28 9.50 3.46 5.70
C GLY A 28 9.73 4.67 4.79
N GLU A 29 10.24 4.46 3.57
CA GLU A 29 10.40 5.55 2.61
C GLU A 29 9.06 6.05 2.04
N LEU A 30 8.12 5.16 1.73
CA LEU A 30 6.80 5.55 1.19
C LEU A 30 6.02 6.42 2.18
N ARG A 31 6.03 6.07 3.47
CA ARG A 31 5.34 6.82 4.54
C ARG A 31 5.78 8.28 4.64
N LYS A 32 7.05 8.59 4.35
CA LYS A 32 7.55 9.98 4.36
C LYS A 32 6.91 10.85 3.28
N HIS A 33 6.32 10.24 2.26
CA HIS A 33 5.80 10.91 1.07
C HIS A 33 4.29 10.74 0.88
N TYR A 34 3.59 10.11 1.83
CA TYR A 34 2.14 9.97 1.75
C TYR A 34 1.45 11.32 1.90
N HIS A 35 0.54 11.59 0.98
CA HIS A 35 -0.38 12.71 1.09
C HIS A 35 -1.49 12.36 2.09
N LYS A 36 -2.08 13.36 2.76
CA LYS A 36 -3.18 13.15 3.73
C LYS A 36 -4.35 12.36 3.13
N ALA A 37 -4.69 12.61 1.87
CA ALA A 37 -5.74 11.90 1.15
C ALA A 37 -5.42 10.40 1.01
N LEU A 38 -4.17 10.06 0.66
CA LEU A 38 -3.73 8.66 0.58
C LEU A 38 -3.80 7.99 1.95
N SER A 39 -3.30 8.64 2.99
CA SER A 39 -3.37 8.09 4.35
C SER A 39 -4.80 7.88 4.85
N ALA A 40 -5.78 8.64 4.35
CA ALA A 40 -7.19 8.50 4.72
C ALA A 40 -7.86 7.27 4.10
N VAL A 41 -7.40 6.84 2.92
CA VAL A 41 -7.92 5.65 2.22
C VAL A 41 -7.06 4.41 2.45
N LEU A 42 -5.94 4.55 3.17
CA LEU A 42 -5.03 3.46 3.48
C LEU A 42 -5.66 2.57 4.57
N VAL A 43 -6.21 1.44 4.15
CA VAL A 43 -6.85 0.45 5.04
C VAL A 43 -5.85 -0.45 5.75
N GLY A 44 -4.61 -0.53 5.26
CA GLY A 44 -3.56 -1.26 5.94
C GLY A 44 -2.21 -1.27 5.21
N GLU A 45 -1.18 -1.64 5.96
CA GLU A 45 0.16 -1.86 5.43
C GLU A 45 0.69 -3.20 5.90
N ILE A 46 1.26 -3.98 4.98
CA ILE A 46 1.83 -5.27 5.28
C ILE A 46 3.34 -5.20 5.02
N ALA A 47 4.12 -5.26 6.09
CA ALA A 47 5.57 -5.20 6.04
C ALA A 47 6.16 -6.58 5.70
N LYS A 48 5.95 -7.03 4.46
CA LYS A 48 6.40 -8.35 4.00
C LYS A 48 6.92 -8.25 2.56
N GLU A 49 8.02 -8.94 2.31
CA GLU A 49 8.51 -9.13 0.95
C GLU A 49 7.69 -10.26 0.32
N LEU A 50 6.75 -9.92 -0.58
CA LEU A 50 5.87 -10.87 -1.25
C LEU A 50 6.22 -11.07 -2.74
N THR A 51 7.43 -10.71 -3.14
CA THR A 51 7.95 -10.99 -4.47
C THR A 51 7.91 -12.50 -4.74
N GLY A 52 7.16 -12.93 -5.75
CA GLY A 52 7.04 -14.36 -6.13
C GLY A 52 5.87 -15.12 -5.48
N HIS A 53 5.02 -14.46 -4.69
CA HIS A 53 3.83 -15.08 -4.11
C HIS A 53 2.61 -14.99 -5.03
N SER A 54 1.74 -16.01 -4.97
CA SER A 54 0.50 -16.03 -5.73
C SER A 54 -0.53 -15.07 -5.14
N ILE A 55 -1.55 -14.68 -5.92
CA ILE A 55 -2.65 -13.84 -5.42
C ILE A 55 -3.33 -14.50 -4.20
N ALA A 56 -3.47 -15.83 -4.20
CA ALA A 56 -4.03 -16.57 -3.07
C ALA A 56 -3.19 -16.44 -1.79
N ASP A 57 -1.86 -16.36 -1.90
CA ASP A 57 -0.99 -16.14 -0.74
C ASP A 57 -1.13 -14.71 -0.18
N ILE A 58 -1.39 -13.73 -1.06
CA ILE A 58 -1.67 -12.34 -0.69
C ILE A 58 -3.01 -12.29 0.06
N GLU A 59 -4.06 -12.89 -0.48
CA GLU A 59 -5.39 -12.96 0.15
C GLU A 59 -5.33 -13.62 1.53
N LYS A 60 -4.60 -14.74 1.65
CA LYS A 60 -4.42 -15.43 2.94
C LYS A 60 -3.68 -14.55 3.96
N THR A 61 -2.75 -13.73 3.51
CA THR A 61 -2.03 -12.80 4.39
C THR A 61 -2.93 -11.64 4.83
N ILE A 62 -3.84 -11.18 3.97
CA ILE A 62 -4.83 -10.15 4.31
C ILE A 62 -5.89 -10.70 5.27
N ALA A 63 -6.39 -11.91 5.04
CA ALA A 63 -7.42 -12.54 5.87
C ALA A 63 -6.95 -12.95 7.28
N ALA A 64 -5.64 -12.99 7.52
CA ALA A 64 -5.04 -13.35 8.80
C ALA A 64 -4.77 -12.17 9.74
N ASN A 65 -5.08 -10.93 9.31
CA ASN A 65 -4.93 -9.70 10.10
C ASN A 65 -6.29 -9.08 10.47
#